data_AF-A0A2X3GC81-F1
#
_entry.id   AF-A0A2X3GC81-F1
#
_cell.length_a   1.000
_cell.length_b   1.000
_cell.length_c   1.000
_cell.angle_alpha   90.00
_cell.angle_beta   90.00
_cell.angle_gamma   90.00
#
_symmetry.space_group_name_H-M   'P 1'
#
loop_
_entity.id
_entity.type
_entity.pdbx_description
1 polymer ?
#
loop_
_entity_poly.entity_id
_entity_poly.type
_entity_poly.pdbx_seq_one_letter_code
_entity_poly.pdbx_strand_id
1 'polypeptide(L)'
;MPAWRCGPITKSSNQKNAACFDSIWIISKSGRSSSALNWVKALEGKEINLVCFTGDYQSPLAQAADTAFIIHDPQKFDDDIYWSNPFFGYCILGFERLLKMWFTSLRSNS
;
A
#
# COMPACT_ATOMS: atom_id res chain seq x y z
N MET A 1 -22.82 -16.78 -8.35
CA MET A 1 -21.72 -15.98 -7.79
C MET A 1 -20.80 -16.92 -7.02
N PRO A 2 -19.50 -17.03 -7.33
CA PRO A 2 -18.63 -17.90 -6.54
C PRO A 2 -18.35 -17.22 -5.18
N ALA A 3 -18.39 -18.01 -4.11
CA ALA A 3 -18.11 -17.56 -2.77
C ALA A 3 -16.59 -17.35 -2.61
N TRP A 4 -16.18 -16.09 -2.47
CA TRP A 4 -14.80 -15.71 -2.16
C TRP A 4 -14.46 -16.20 -0.75
N ARG A 5 -13.50 -17.14 -0.65
CA ARG A 5 -12.93 -17.56 0.64
C ARG A 5 -11.54 -16.95 0.77
N CYS A 6 -11.43 -15.74 1.31
CA CYS A 6 -10.13 -15.20 1.67
C CYS A 6 -9.56 -15.96 2.88
N GLY A 7 -8.27 -16.31 2.82
CA GLY A 7 -7.56 -16.93 3.93
C GLY A 7 -7.26 -15.93 5.06
N PRO A 8 -7.19 -16.37 6.33
CA PRO A 8 -6.90 -15.50 7.46
C PRO A 8 -5.48 -14.93 7.40
N ILE A 9 -5.32 -13.65 7.76
CA ILE A 9 -4.00 -13.06 8.03
C ILE A 9 -3.81 -12.99 9.54
N THR A 10 -2.92 -13.82 10.08
CA THR A 10 -2.56 -13.79 11.50
C THR A 10 -1.35 -12.88 11.71
N LYS A 11 -1.53 -11.83 12.53
CA LYS A 11 -0.39 -11.11 13.15
C LYS A 11 0.14 -11.94 14.33
N SER A 12 1.45 -11.98 14.51
CA SER A 12 2.07 -12.57 15.69
C SER A 12 1.71 -11.77 16.96
N SER A 13 1.40 -12.53 18.02
CA SER A 13 0.98 -12.15 19.39
C SER A 13 -0.46 -11.63 19.59
N ASN A 14 -1.32 -12.57 19.99
CA ASN A 14 -2.47 -12.43 20.91
C ASN A 14 -3.70 -11.58 20.54
N GLN A 15 -4.22 -11.69 19.31
CA GLN A 15 -5.67 -11.54 19.09
C GLN A 15 -6.14 -12.31 17.85
N LYS A 16 -6.98 -13.32 18.06
CA LYS A 16 -7.61 -14.15 17.01
C LYS A 16 -8.82 -13.44 16.42
N ASN A 17 -8.60 -12.36 15.67
CA ASN A 17 -9.60 -11.86 14.74
C ASN A 17 -9.10 -12.13 13.32
N ALA A 18 -9.62 -13.20 12.71
CA ALA A 18 -9.41 -13.50 11.30
C ALA A 18 -10.18 -12.48 10.46
N ALA A 19 -9.64 -11.27 10.33
CA ALA A 19 -10.18 -10.27 9.43
C ALA A 19 -9.89 -10.70 7.98
N CYS A 20 -10.95 -10.76 7.18
CA CYS A 20 -10.90 -10.95 5.74
C CYS A 20 -10.71 -9.57 5.10
N PHE A 21 -9.68 -9.41 4.27
CA PHE A 21 -9.42 -8.17 3.56
C PHE A 21 -9.35 -8.45 2.07
N ASP A 22 -10.08 -7.67 1.26
CA ASP A 22 -10.00 -7.75 -0.21
C ASP A 22 -8.70 -7.12 -0.72
N SER A 23 -8.18 -6.13 0.01
CA SER A 23 -6.94 -5.43 -0.34
C SER A 23 -6.20 -4.93 0.90
N ILE A 24 -4.87 -4.89 0.81
CA ILE A 24 -3.98 -4.23 1.77
C ILE A 24 -3.23 -3.12 1.08
N TRP A 25 -3.20 -1.96 1.74
CA TRP A 25 -2.51 -0.76 1.27
C TRP A 25 -1.29 -0.49 2.15
N ILE A 26 -0.09 -0.51 1.56
CA ILE A 26 1.17 -0.27 2.28
C ILE A 26 1.79 1.05 1.81
N ILE A 27 2.07 1.95 2.75
CA ILE A 27 2.74 3.23 2.48
C ILE A 27 4.16 3.13 3.04
N SER A 28 5.17 3.20 2.17
CA SER A 28 6.58 3.14 2.56
C SER A 28 7.44 3.91 1.57
N LYS A 29 8.09 5.00 2.02
CA LYS A 29 8.89 5.88 1.13
C LYS A 29 9.92 5.11 0.32
N SER A 30 10.76 4.32 0.98
CA SER A 30 11.81 3.55 0.31
C SER A 30 11.31 2.22 -0.26
N GLY A 31 10.13 1.74 0.18
CA GLY A 31 9.63 0.40 -0.13
C GLY A 31 10.54 -0.75 0.32
N ARG A 32 11.51 -0.47 1.22
CA ARG A 32 12.52 -1.43 1.70
C ARG A 32 12.48 -1.64 3.21
N SER A 33 11.59 -0.93 3.92
CA SER A 33 11.47 -1.08 5.37
C SER A 33 11.08 -2.51 5.73
N SER A 34 11.73 -3.08 6.75
CA SER A 34 11.46 -4.44 7.24
C SER A 34 9.98 -4.63 7.58
N SER A 35 9.33 -3.62 8.15
CA SER A 35 7.90 -3.61 8.44
C SER A 35 7.04 -3.81 7.19
N ALA A 36 7.38 -3.16 6.06
CA ALA A 36 6.65 -3.32 4.81
C ALA A 36 6.91 -4.70 4.18
N LEU A 37 8.16 -5.14 4.16
CA LEU A 37 8.53 -6.44 3.57
C LEU A 37 7.98 -7.63 4.37
N ASN A 38 7.80 -7.48 5.69
CA ASN A 38 7.13 -8.50 6.50
C ASN A 38 5.67 -8.68 6.10
N TRP A 39 4.99 -7.61 5.69
CA TRP A 39 3.63 -7.71 5.16
C TRP A 39 3.59 -8.35 3.78
N VAL A 40 4.53 -8.02 2.90
CA VAL A 40 4.67 -8.70 1.58
C VAL A 40 4.78 -10.21 1.79
N LYS A 41 5.70 -10.64 2.66
CA LYS A 41 5.87 -12.06 3.01
C LYS A 41 4.60 -12.67 3.62
N ALA A 42 3.91 -11.94 4.49
CA ALA A 42 2.67 -12.41 5.12
C ALA A 42 1.49 -12.54 4.12
N LEU A 43 1.60 -11.92 2.95
CA LEU A 43 0.64 -11.97 1.85
C LEU A 43 0.99 -12.98 0.77
N GLU A 44 2.21 -13.54 0.77
CA GLU A 44 2.61 -14.57 -0.20
C GLU A 44 1.64 -15.76 -0.19
N GLY A 45 1.20 -16.16 -1.38
CA GLY A 45 0.25 -17.26 -1.57
C GLY A 45 -1.18 -16.96 -1.12
N LYS A 46 -1.51 -15.70 -0.77
CA LYS A 46 -2.87 -15.27 -0.46
C LYS A 46 -3.47 -14.49 -1.63
N GLU A 47 -4.75 -14.72 -1.90
CA GLU A 47 -5.53 -13.97 -2.87
C GLU A 47 -6.02 -12.65 -2.25
N ILE A 48 -5.09 -11.74 -1.96
CA ILE A 48 -5.37 -10.42 -1.38
C ILE A 48 -4.61 -9.38 -2.20
N ASN A 49 -5.34 -8.38 -2.72
CA ASN A 49 -4.74 -7.38 -3.58
C ASN A 49 -3.80 -6.45 -2.78
N LEU A 50 -2.52 -6.43 -3.13
CA LEU A 50 -1.52 -5.56 -2.53
C LEU A 50 -1.40 -4.25 -3.32
N VAL A 51 -1.80 -3.16 -2.69
CA VAL A 51 -1.59 -1.79 -3.19
C VAL A 51 -0.45 -1.14 -2.41
N CYS A 52 0.41 -0.38 -3.07
CA CYS A 52 1.46 0.37 -2.37
C CYS A 52 1.61 1.82 -2.82
N PHE A 53 2.08 2.65 -1.89
CA PHE A 53 2.62 3.99 -2.16
C PHE A 53 4.09 3.98 -1.79
N THR A 54 4.95 4.34 -2.75
CA THR A 54 6.41 4.30 -2.57
C THR A 54 7.09 5.33 -3.47
N GLY A 55 8.25 5.81 -3.04
CA GLY A 55 9.08 6.71 -3.84
C GLY A 55 10.02 5.98 -4.80
N ASP A 56 10.32 4.72 -4.51
CA ASP A 56 11.23 3.88 -5.29
C ASP A 56 10.45 2.80 -6.06
N TYR A 57 10.32 2.96 -7.37
CA TYR A 57 9.66 1.99 -8.24
C TYR A 57 10.43 0.67 -8.36
N GLN A 58 11.73 0.66 -8.04
CA GLN A 58 12.58 -0.53 -8.03
C GLN A 58 12.63 -1.18 -6.64
N SER A 59 11.87 -0.68 -5.67
CA SER A 59 11.83 -1.26 -4.33
C SER A 59 11.13 -2.63 -4.33
N PRO A 60 11.51 -3.55 -3.43
CA PRO A 60 10.87 -4.86 -3.36
C PRO A 60 9.36 -4.76 -3.09
N LEU A 61 8.91 -3.76 -2.32
CA LEU A 61 7.49 -3.49 -2.13
C LEU A 61 6.80 -3.14 -3.46
N ALA A 62 7.38 -2.25 -4.26
CA ALA A 62 6.80 -1.85 -5.55
C ALA A 62 6.69 -3.03 -6.51
N GLN A 63 7.72 -3.87 -6.54
CA GLN A 63 7.79 -5.04 -7.42
C GLN A 63 6.82 -6.15 -7.01
N ALA A 64 6.47 -6.23 -5.72
CA ALA A 64 5.54 -7.23 -5.19
C ALA A 64 4.07 -6.79 -5.22
N ALA A 65 3.79 -5.49 -5.37
CA ALA A 65 2.43 -4.96 -5.33
C ALA A 65 1.68 -5.18 -6.65
N ASP A 66 0.40 -5.51 -6.57
CA ASP A 66 -0.51 -5.54 -7.72
C ASP A 66 -0.73 -4.14 -8.31
N THR A 67 -0.66 -3.12 -7.47
CA THR A 67 -0.74 -1.72 -7.88
C THR A 67 0.22 -0.87 -7.08
N ALA A 68 1.10 -0.13 -7.77
CA ALA A 68 2.08 0.75 -7.15
C ALA A 68 1.87 2.21 -7.57
N PHE A 69 1.53 3.06 -6.60
CA PHE A 69 1.54 4.51 -6.75
C PHE A 69 2.95 5.02 -6.48
N ILE A 70 3.65 5.40 -7.56
CA ILE A 70 5.01 5.92 -7.47
C ILE A 70 4.96 7.42 -7.23
N ILE A 71 5.30 7.83 -6.01
CA ILE A 71 5.35 9.23 -5.60
C ILE A 71 6.76 9.75 -5.89
N HIS A 72 6.87 10.64 -6.87
CA HIS A 72 8.17 11.22 -7.21
C HIS A 72 8.63 12.18 -6.11
N ASP A 73 9.51 11.70 -5.23
CA ASP A 73 10.28 12.53 -4.31
C ASP A 73 11.67 12.78 -4.92
N PRO A 74 12.13 14.02 -5.14
CA PRO A 74 13.50 14.30 -5.57
C PRO A 74 14.56 13.90 -4.52
N GLN A 75 14.17 13.74 -3.25
CA GLN A 75 15.06 13.45 -2.11
C GLN A 75 14.95 11.97 -1.66
N LYS A 76 14.95 11.04 -2.62
CA LYS A 76 14.72 9.59 -2.35
C LYS A 76 15.74 8.96 -1.41
N PHE A 77 16.97 9.47 -1.40
CA PHE A 77 18.14 8.87 -0.72
C PHE A 77 18.67 9.70 0.45
N ASP A 78 17.92 10.70 0.91
CA ASP A 78 18.28 11.43 2.13
C ASP A 78 17.95 10.53 3.34
N ASP A 79 18.92 9.67 3.69
CA ASP A 79 18.82 8.67 4.76
C ASP A 79 18.96 9.30 6.16
N ASP A 80 19.50 10.52 6.24
CA ASP A 80 19.82 11.19 7.51
C ASP A 80 18.62 11.92 8.15
N ILE A 81 17.45 11.94 7.49
CA ILE A 81 16.27 12.74 7.93
C ILE A 81 16.71 14.19 8.28
N TYR A 82 17.70 14.72 7.57
CA TYR A 82 18.18 16.09 7.81
C TYR A 82 17.12 17.11 7.37
N TRP A 83 16.28 16.74 6.40
CA TRP A 83 15.21 17.55 5.85
C TRP A 83 13.83 16.92 6.04
N SER A 84 12.83 17.79 6.25
CA SER A 84 11.42 17.39 6.25
C SER A 84 11.04 16.75 4.93
N ASN A 85 10.60 15.50 4.97
CA ASN A 85 10.24 14.76 3.78
C ASN A 85 8.74 14.92 3.43
N PRO A 86 8.39 15.41 2.22
CA PRO A 86 7.00 15.66 1.84
C PRO A 86 6.23 14.39 1.42
N PHE A 87 6.87 13.23 1.33
CA PHE A 87 6.32 11.98 0.80
C PHE A 87 4.96 11.63 1.41
N PHE A 88 4.82 11.67 2.74
CA PHE A 88 3.54 11.35 3.37
C PHE A 88 2.45 12.37 3.04
N GLY A 89 2.81 13.65 2.91
CA GLY A 89 1.89 14.70 2.43
C GLY A 89 1.43 14.41 1.00
N TYR A 90 2.33 14.03 0.11
CA TYR A 90 1.97 13.62 -1.25
C TYR A 90 1.12 12.36 -1.29
N CYS A 91 1.34 11.40 -0.39
CA CYS A 91 0.45 10.23 -0.27
C CYS A 91 -0.97 10.67 0.09
N ILE A 92 -1.15 11.58 1.06
CA ILE A 92 -2.47 12.11 1.46
C ILE A 92 -3.17 12.79 0.27
N LEU A 93 -2.46 13.64 -0.47
CA LEU A 93 -3.01 14.28 -1.68
C LEU A 93 -3.36 13.25 -2.77
N GLY A 94 -2.56 12.20 -2.90
CA GLY A 94 -2.86 11.06 -3.78
C GLY A 94 -4.16 10.36 -3.39
N PHE A 95 -4.36 10.08 -2.10
CA PHE A 95 -5.62 9.52 -1.58
C PHE A 95 -6.81 10.45 -1.86
N GLU A 96 -6.68 11.74 -1.59
CA GLU A 96 -7.73 12.73 -1.90
C GLU A 96 -8.09 12.71 -3.38
N ARG A 97 -7.09 12.63 -4.26
CA ARG A 97 -7.30 12.55 -5.71
C ARG A 97 -8.05 11.28 -6.11
N LEU A 98 -7.69 10.13 -5.54
CA LEU A 98 -8.37 8.86 -5.80
C LEU A 98 -9.84 8.91 -5.36
N LEU A 99 -10.12 9.47 -4.17
CA LEU A 99 -11.49 9.67 -3.69
C LEU A 99 -12.29 10.60 -4.61
N LYS A 100 -11.69 11.71 -5.05
CA LYS A 100 -12.32 12.62 -6.00
C LYS A 100 -12.66 11.95 -7.32
N MET A 101 -11.73 11.14 -7.86
CA MET A 101 -11.96 10.37 -9.09
C MET A 101 -13.11 9.37 -8.92
N TRP A 102 -13.14 8.66 -7.78
CA TRP A 102 -14.22 7.74 -7.44
C TRP A 102 -15.58 8.44 -7.40
N PHE A 103 -15.72 9.53 -6.64
CA PHE A 103 -16.97 10.28 -6.57
C PHE A 103 -17.40 10.87 -7.91
N THR A 104 -16.45 11.31 -8.74
CA THR A 104 -16.76 11.84 -10.08
C THR A 104 -17.26 10.74 -11.01
N SER A 105 -16.62 9.56 -10.97
CA SER A 105 -17.04 8.38 -11.75
C SER A 105 -18.46 7.91 -11.38
N LEU A 106 -18.81 7.93 -10.10
CA LEU A 106 -20.17 7.61 -9.66
C LEU A 106 -21.22 8.57 -10.25
N ARG A 107 -20.90 9.86 -10.32
CA ARG A 107 -21.80 10.89 -10.87
C ARG A 107 -21.92 10.83 -12.38
N SER A 108 -20.91 10.35 -13.11
CA SER A 108 -20.99 10.16 -14.56
C SER A 108 -21.74 8.90 -14.98
N ASN A 109 -21.87 7.92 -14.08
CA ASN A 109 -22.61 6.67 -14.32
C ASN A 109 -24.07 6.73 -13.81
N SER A 110 -24.53 7.91 -13.38
CA SER A 110 -25.92 8.19 -12.96
C SER A 110 -26.63 9.00 -14.04
#